data_AF-A0A535B6C1-F1
#
_entry.id   AF-A0A535B6C1-F1
#
_cell.length_a   1.000
_cell.length_b   1.000
_cell.length_c   1.000
_cell.angle_alpha   90.00
_cell.angle_beta   90.00
_cell.angle_gamma   90.00
#
_symmetry.space_group_name_H-M   'P 1'
#
loop_
_entity.id
_entity.type
_entity.pdbx_description
1 polymer ?
#
loop_
_entity_poly.entity_id
_entity_poly.type
_entity_poly.pdbx_seq_one_letter_code
_entity_poly.pdbx_strand_id
1 'polypeptide(L)'
;MIRSRGQSVLYAVLLMPTLILVFALAVDIASLQMQKLRLRYAVDLATVTAATAVDERYYSQTGRLQLDPALATSTTRDFLMRNLTGMPGIPEPAQVAAAADITVVNQIPAADPYTRVLLDRPAVCARIRVPYRFFLLGWIGLRVVDLTVAANAEIRT
;
A
#
# COMPACT_ATOMS: atom_id res chain seq x y z
N MET A 1 2.45 -5.03 58.79
CA MET A 1 2.19 -5.80 57.55
C MET A 1 1.20 -5.15 56.56
N ILE A 2 0.66 -3.94 56.80
CA ILE A 2 -0.33 -3.28 55.91
C ILE A 2 0.35 -2.45 54.80
N ARG A 3 1.59 -1.98 55.02
CA ARG A 3 2.31 -1.05 54.12
C ARG A 3 2.85 -1.70 52.84
N SER A 4 3.22 -2.98 52.89
CA SER A 4 3.71 -3.74 51.73
C SER A 4 2.59 -4.10 50.75
N ARG A 5 1.38 -4.40 51.25
CA ARG A 5 0.20 -4.70 50.40
C ARG A 5 -0.24 -3.49 49.58
N GLY A 6 -0.19 -2.29 50.16
CA GLY A 6 -0.55 -1.05 49.46
C GLY A 6 0.37 -0.72 48.27
N GLN A 7 1.68 -0.95 48.41
CA GLN A 7 2.64 -0.74 47.32
C GLN A 7 2.48 -1.77 46.19
N SER A 8 2.31 -3.06 46.51
CA SER A 8 2.10 -4.10 45.50
C SER A 8 0.83 -3.88 44.68
N VAL A 9 -0.26 -3.43 45.32
CA VAL A 9 -1.51 -3.08 44.61
C VAL A 9 -1.31 -1.86 43.73
N LEU A 10 -0.57 -0.84 44.19
CA LEU A 10 -0.28 0.36 43.38
C LEU A 10 0.55 0.03 42.13
N TYR A 11 1.56 -0.84 42.27
CA TYR A 11 2.32 -1.34 41.12
C TYR A 11 1.45 -2.19 40.20
N ALA A 12 0.57 -3.04 40.71
CA ALA A 12 -0.33 -3.83 39.86
C ALA A 12 -1.30 -2.92 39.08
N VAL A 13 -1.86 -1.90 39.73
CA VAL A 13 -2.79 -0.92 39.11
C VAL A 13 -2.09 -0.07 38.05
N LEU A 14 -0.77 0.15 38.14
CA LEU A 14 -0.02 0.95 37.16
C LEU A 14 0.66 0.09 36.08
N LEU A 15 1.16 -1.09 36.45
CA LEU A 15 1.84 -2.01 35.54
C LEU A 15 0.86 -2.77 34.64
N MET A 16 -0.30 -3.21 35.14
CA MET A 16 -1.25 -3.94 34.28
C MET A 16 -1.75 -3.09 33.11
N PRO A 17 -2.23 -1.85 33.31
CA PRO A 17 -2.69 -1.03 32.19
C PRO A 17 -1.57 -0.67 31.22
N THR A 18 -0.35 -0.43 31.71
CA THR A 18 0.79 -0.13 30.84
C THR A 18 1.18 -1.34 30.01
N LEU A 19 1.20 -2.55 30.59
CA LEU A 19 1.44 -3.80 29.85
C LEU A 19 0.34 -4.06 28.80
N ILE A 20 -0.92 -3.85 29.16
CA ILE A 20 -2.06 -3.97 28.22
C ILE A 20 -1.91 -2.98 27.06
N LEU A 21 -1.54 -1.73 27.35
CA LEU A 21 -1.33 -0.70 26.33
C LEU A 21 -0.17 -1.07 25.39
N VAL A 22 0.96 -1.54 25.93
CA VAL A 22 2.11 -2.00 25.14
C VAL A 22 1.73 -3.19 24.25
N PHE A 23 0.94 -4.13 24.78
CA PHE A 23 0.45 -5.27 24.01
C PHE A 23 -0.49 -4.83 22.88
N ALA A 24 -1.45 -3.95 23.19
CA ALA A 24 -2.36 -3.38 22.20
C ALA A 24 -1.61 -2.68 21.08
N LEU A 25 -0.61 -1.87 21.44
CA LEU A 25 0.27 -1.20 20.49
C LEU A 25 1.02 -2.21 19.60
N ALA A 26 1.60 -3.26 20.17
CA ALA A 26 2.32 -4.27 19.42
C ALA A 26 1.42 -4.98 18.39
N VAL A 27 0.20 -5.37 18.79
CA VAL A 27 -0.77 -6.03 17.91
C VAL A 27 -1.24 -5.10 16.78
N ASP A 28 -1.53 -3.84 17.10
CA ASP A 28 -1.96 -2.88 16.08
C ASP A 28 -0.84 -2.49 15.11
N ILE A 29 0.42 -2.39 15.58
CA ILE A 29 1.56 -2.19 14.69
C ILE A 29 1.76 -3.40 13.79
N ALA A 30 1.69 -4.63 14.32
CA ALA A 30 1.86 -5.84 13.54
C ALA A 30 0.79 -5.96 12.43
N SER A 31 -0.47 -5.68 12.76
CA SER A 31 -1.56 -5.68 11.79
C SER A 31 -1.42 -4.57 10.75
N LEU A 32 -0.98 -3.37 11.13
CA LEU A 32 -0.68 -2.27 10.20
C LEU A 32 0.42 -2.65 9.21
N GLN A 33 1.52 -3.26 9.68
CA GLN A 33 2.61 -3.70 8.81
C GLN A 33 2.14 -4.78 7.83
N MET A 34 1.35 -5.74 8.32
CA MET A 34 0.78 -6.79 7.47
C MET A 34 -0.15 -6.21 6.40
N GLN A 35 -0.99 -5.24 6.77
CA GLN A 35 -1.88 -4.56 5.82
C GLN A 35 -1.09 -3.78 4.77
N LYS A 36 -0.07 -3.04 5.19
CA LYS A 36 0.82 -2.30 4.29
C LYS A 36 1.50 -3.24 3.28
N LEU A 37 1.95 -4.40 3.72
CA LEU A 37 2.60 -5.40 2.86
C LEU A 37 1.61 -6.02 1.85
N ARG A 38 0.39 -6.36 2.29
CA ARG A 38 -0.67 -6.84 1.39
C ARG A 38 -1.06 -5.80 0.34
N LEU A 39 -1.21 -4.55 0.76
CA LEU A 39 -1.48 -3.44 -0.15
C LEU A 39 -0.33 -3.27 -1.15
N ARG A 40 0.92 -3.30 -0.69
CA ARG A 40 2.09 -3.20 -1.56
C ARG A 40 2.11 -4.30 -2.61
N TYR A 41 1.87 -5.54 -2.19
CA TYR A 41 1.77 -6.68 -3.10
C TYR A 41 0.64 -6.51 -4.13
N ALA A 42 -0.54 -6.04 -3.71
CA ALA A 42 -1.67 -5.80 -4.60
C ALA A 42 -1.38 -4.73 -5.67
N VAL A 43 -0.69 -3.64 -5.29
CA VAL A 43 -0.29 -2.60 -6.23
C VAL A 43 0.84 -3.09 -7.13
N ASP A 44 1.86 -3.76 -6.57
CA ASP A 44 2.98 -4.32 -7.34
C ASP A 44 2.46 -5.27 -8.44
N LEU A 45 1.56 -6.20 -8.10
CA LEU A 45 0.93 -7.10 -9.07
C LEU A 45 0.19 -6.33 -10.17
N ALA A 46 -0.60 -5.31 -9.79
CA ALA A 46 -1.34 -4.50 -10.76
C ALA A 46 -0.39 -3.75 -11.72
N THR A 47 0.71 -3.18 -11.21
CA THR A 47 1.71 -2.50 -12.04
C THR A 47 2.47 -3.47 -12.92
N VAL A 48 2.81 -4.67 -12.44
CA VAL A 48 3.50 -5.70 -13.24
C VAL A 48 2.62 -6.17 -14.39
N THR A 49 1.33 -6.38 -14.15
CA THR A 49 0.40 -6.72 -15.24
C THR A 49 0.21 -5.56 -16.21
N ALA A 50 0.15 -4.33 -15.73
CA ALA A 50 0.05 -3.17 -16.61
C ALA A 50 1.34 -2.93 -17.43
N ALA A 51 2.50 -3.34 -16.93
CA ALA A 51 3.76 -3.26 -17.65
C ALA A 51 3.83 -4.21 -18.87
N THR A 52 2.83 -5.08 -19.08
CA THR A 52 2.71 -5.87 -20.32
C THR A 52 1.85 -5.19 -21.38
N ALA A 53 1.27 -4.02 -21.10
CA ALA A 53 0.45 -3.24 -22.03
C ALA A 53 1.34 -2.47 -23.03
N VAL A 54 2.03 -3.21 -23.90
CA VAL A 54 2.92 -2.67 -24.92
C VAL A 54 2.12 -2.04 -26.06
N ASP A 55 2.56 -0.88 -26.55
CA ASP A 55 2.03 -0.29 -27.78
C ASP A 55 2.60 -1.05 -29.00
N GLU A 56 1.85 -2.05 -29.45
CA GLU A 56 2.21 -2.89 -30.60
C GLU A 56 2.36 -2.08 -31.89
N ARG A 57 1.57 -1.02 -32.07
CA ARG A 57 1.62 -0.18 -33.27
C ARG A 57 2.92 0.59 -33.30
N TYR A 58 3.27 1.24 -32.19
CA TYR A 58 4.53 1.96 -32.06
C TYR A 58 5.73 1.02 -32.23
N TYR A 59 5.66 -0.17 -31.64
CA TYR A 59 6.71 -1.18 -31.79
C TYR A 59 6.89 -1.63 -33.25
N SER A 60 5.80 -1.93 -33.96
CA SER A 60 5.86 -2.37 -35.35
C SER A 60 6.43 -1.31 -36.31
N GLN A 61 6.25 -0.02 -35.99
CA GLN A 61 6.69 1.09 -36.84
C GLN A 61 8.12 1.56 -36.53
N THR A 62 8.53 1.50 -35.27
CA THR A 62 9.79 2.11 -34.81
C THR A 62 10.82 1.09 -34.31
N GLY A 63 10.40 -0.15 -34.05
CA GLY A 63 11.22 -1.18 -33.40
C GLY A 63 11.51 -0.91 -31.92
N ARG A 64 10.92 0.13 -31.31
CA ARG A 64 11.15 0.53 -29.92
C ARG A 64 9.98 0.12 -29.04
N LEU A 65 10.29 -0.39 -27.86
CA LEU A 65 9.30 -0.76 -26.85
C LEU A 65 8.78 0.48 -26.14
N GLN A 66 7.46 0.64 -26.13
CA GLN A 66 6.76 1.71 -25.44
C GLN A 66 5.48 1.13 -24.83
N LEU A 67 5.05 1.65 -23.68
CA LEU A 67 3.77 1.29 -23.09
C LEU A 67 2.65 2.13 -23.69
N ASP A 68 1.51 1.51 -23.97
CA ASP A 68 0.27 2.24 -24.29
C ASP A 68 -0.24 2.89 -22.98
N PRO A 69 -0.26 4.24 -22.88
CA PRO A 69 -0.63 4.91 -21.65
C PRO A 69 -2.08 4.65 -21.23
N ALA A 70 -2.99 4.54 -22.20
CA ALA A 70 -4.41 4.36 -21.94
C ALA A 70 -4.66 2.93 -21.45
N LEU A 71 -4.13 1.94 -22.18
CA LEU A 71 -4.27 0.53 -21.85
C LEU A 71 -3.56 0.18 -20.53
N ALA A 72 -2.36 0.70 -20.30
CA ALA A 72 -1.64 0.47 -19.05
C ALA A 72 -2.38 1.07 -17.86
N THR A 73 -2.96 2.27 -18.00
CA THR A 73 -3.72 2.92 -16.92
C THR A 73 -5.01 2.16 -16.62
N SER A 74 -5.79 1.77 -17.63
CA SER A 74 -7.02 0.99 -17.42
C SER A 74 -6.72 -0.37 -16.80
N THR A 75 -5.72 -1.08 -17.32
CA THR A 75 -5.26 -2.37 -16.78
C THR A 75 -4.83 -2.25 -15.33
N THR A 76 -4.06 -1.22 -14.97
CA THR A 76 -3.65 -0.97 -13.58
C THR A 76 -4.86 -0.82 -12.68
N ARG A 77 -5.86 -0.01 -13.05
CA ARG A 77 -7.06 0.20 -12.22
C ARG A 77 -7.89 -1.06 -12.08
N ASP A 78 -8.09 -1.80 -13.17
CA ASP A 78 -8.88 -3.03 -13.18
C ASP A 78 -8.25 -4.11 -12.29
N PHE A 79 -6.94 -4.34 -12.43
CA PHE A 79 -6.23 -5.31 -11.60
C PHE A 79 -6.12 -4.84 -10.15
N LEU A 80 -5.92 -3.55 -9.90
CA LEU A 80 -5.92 -3.01 -8.55
C LEU A 80 -7.26 -3.22 -7.85
N MET A 81 -8.38 -2.92 -8.52
CA MET A 81 -9.72 -3.20 -8.00
C MET A 81 -9.89 -4.68 -7.68
N ARG A 82 -9.51 -5.58 -8.60
CA ARG A 82 -9.60 -7.03 -8.39
C ARG A 82 -8.75 -7.49 -7.21
N ASN A 83 -7.51 -7.01 -7.09
CA ASN A 83 -6.59 -7.38 -6.03
C ASN A 83 -7.04 -6.88 -4.64
N LEU A 84 -7.73 -5.74 -4.61
CA LEU A 84 -8.29 -5.17 -3.38
C LEU A 84 -9.64 -5.79 -3.00
N THR A 85 -10.36 -6.39 -3.96
CA THR A 85 -11.66 -7.03 -3.71
C THR A 85 -11.47 -8.26 -2.82
N GLY A 86 -12.18 -8.30 -1.68
CA GLY A 86 -12.04 -9.37 -0.69
C GLY A 86 -10.83 -9.22 0.24
N MET A 87 -10.02 -8.15 0.10
CA MET A 87 -8.97 -7.84 1.06
C MET A 87 -9.58 -7.32 2.38
N PRO A 88 -9.23 -7.90 3.53
CA PRO A 88 -9.76 -7.45 4.82
C PRO A 88 -9.33 -6.01 5.10
N GLY A 89 -10.24 -5.22 5.68
CA GLY A 89 -9.97 -3.83 6.05
C GLY A 89 -10.03 -2.81 4.90
N ILE A 90 -10.45 -3.22 3.70
CA ILE A 90 -10.70 -2.31 2.57
C ILE A 90 -12.21 -2.14 2.39
N PRO A 91 -12.79 -0.99 2.79
CA PRO A 91 -14.24 -0.81 2.74
C PRO A 91 -14.76 -0.65 1.31
N GLU A 92 -14.02 0.05 0.43
CA GLU A 92 -14.47 0.39 -0.92
C GLU A 92 -13.34 0.23 -1.96
N PRO A 93 -13.06 -1.00 -2.40
CA PRO A 93 -11.98 -1.30 -3.35
C PRO A 93 -12.05 -0.50 -4.65
N ALA A 94 -13.26 -0.32 -5.19
CA ALA A 94 -13.48 0.41 -6.45
C ALA A 94 -13.13 1.89 -6.32
N GLN A 95 -13.44 2.53 -5.20
CA GLN A 95 -13.09 3.94 -4.97
C GLN A 95 -11.58 4.12 -4.80
N VAL A 96 -10.93 3.21 -4.06
CA VAL A 96 -9.46 3.22 -3.91
C VAL A 96 -8.77 3.06 -5.27
N ALA A 97 -9.26 2.16 -6.13
CA ALA A 97 -8.70 1.94 -7.45
C ALA A 97 -8.94 3.15 -8.39
N ALA A 98 -10.12 3.76 -8.32
CA ALA A 98 -10.45 4.95 -9.11
C ALA A 98 -9.62 6.18 -8.69
N ALA A 99 -9.35 6.33 -7.39
CA ALA A 99 -8.56 7.42 -6.82
C ALA A 99 -7.05 7.18 -6.86
N ALA A 100 -6.58 6.05 -7.41
CA ALA A 100 -5.17 5.75 -7.53
C ALA A 100 -4.45 6.74 -8.44
N ASP A 101 -3.33 7.27 -7.97
CA ASP A 101 -2.42 8.04 -8.81
C ASP A 101 -1.64 7.05 -9.69
N ILE A 102 -1.76 7.14 -11.00
CA ILE A 102 -1.07 6.26 -11.95
C ILE A 102 -0.35 7.12 -12.98
N THR A 103 0.94 6.86 -13.17
CA THR A 103 1.77 7.53 -14.16
C THR A 103 2.48 6.49 -15.02
N VAL A 104 2.34 6.59 -16.33
CA VAL A 104 3.08 5.78 -17.30
C VAL A 104 4.27 6.59 -17.79
N VAL A 105 5.48 6.05 -17.57
CA VAL A 105 6.74 6.70 -17.91
C VAL A 105 7.33 6.00 -19.13
N ASN A 106 7.30 6.65 -20.28
CA ASN A 106 7.87 6.15 -21.53
C ASN A 106 9.17 6.84 -21.94
N GLN A 107 9.45 8.02 -21.36
CA GLN A 107 10.69 8.78 -21.62
C GLN A 107 11.70 8.44 -20.53
N ILE A 108 12.86 7.93 -20.94
CA ILE A 108 13.82 7.27 -20.06
C ILE A 108 15.23 7.69 -20.47
N PRO A 109 16.19 7.89 -19.55
CA PRO A 109 16.10 7.72 -18.09
C PRO A 109 15.17 8.73 -17.42
N ALA A 110 14.43 8.27 -16.40
CA ALA A 110 13.52 9.10 -15.62
C ALA A 110 13.44 8.62 -14.17
N ALA A 111 13.04 9.49 -13.25
CA ALA A 111 12.79 9.11 -11.86
C ALA A 111 11.31 8.79 -11.66
N ASP A 112 11.02 7.73 -10.90
CA ASP A 112 9.67 7.41 -10.45
C ASP A 112 9.08 8.61 -9.68
N PRO A 113 7.89 9.11 -10.06
CA PRO A 113 7.26 10.28 -9.43
C PRO A 113 6.89 10.08 -7.95
N TYR A 114 6.76 8.83 -7.50
CA TYR A 114 6.32 8.46 -6.15
C TYR A 114 7.46 7.91 -5.30
N THR A 115 8.31 7.03 -5.84
CA THR A 115 9.39 6.39 -5.08
C THR A 115 10.76 7.04 -5.28
N ARG A 116 10.91 7.88 -6.32
CA ARG A 116 12.19 8.48 -6.75
C ARG A 116 13.27 7.50 -7.19
N VAL A 117 12.93 6.23 -7.36
CA VAL A 117 13.82 5.23 -7.96
C VAL A 117 14.09 5.60 -9.43
N LEU A 118 15.33 5.45 -9.88
CA LEU A 118 15.70 5.65 -11.27
C LEU A 118 15.12 4.52 -12.11
N LEU A 119 14.46 4.88 -13.21
CA LEU A 119 13.89 3.98 -14.20
C LEU A 119 14.80 4.00 -15.43
N ASP A 120 15.18 2.81 -15.89
CA ASP A 120 16.02 2.62 -17.08
C ASP A 120 15.22 2.06 -18.26
N ARG A 121 13.97 1.66 -18.02
CA ARG A 121 13.02 1.14 -19.02
C ARG A 121 11.65 1.82 -18.89
N PRO A 122 10.79 1.71 -19.93
CA PRO A 122 9.42 2.21 -19.81
C PRO A 122 8.72 1.52 -18.64
N ALA A 123 7.99 2.26 -17.83
CA ALA A 123 7.44 1.74 -16.59
C ALA A 123 6.04 2.28 -16.29
N VAL A 124 5.30 1.51 -15.51
CA VAL A 124 4.06 1.96 -14.87
C VAL A 124 4.35 2.21 -13.40
N CYS A 125 4.08 3.42 -12.93
CA CYS A 125 4.17 3.81 -11.53
C CYS A 125 2.75 4.02 -10.99
N ALA A 126 2.45 3.47 -9.82
CA ALA A 126 1.15 3.65 -9.18
C ALA A 126 1.30 3.99 -7.70
N ARG A 127 0.37 4.77 -7.16
CA ARG A 127 0.26 5.09 -5.74
C ARG A 127 -1.20 5.12 -5.30
N ILE A 128 -1.47 4.46 -4.18
CA ILE A 128 -2.78 4.44 -3.53
C ILE A 128 -2.70 5.01 -2.12
N ARG A 129 -3.84 5.49 -1.63
CA ARG A 129 -4.05 5.90 -0.25
C ARG A 129 -5.26 5.16 0.30
N VAL A 130 -5.08 4.49 1.43
CA VAL A 130 -6.12 3.66 2.04
C VAL A 130 -6.25 4.00 3.52
N PRO A 131 -7.46 4.34 4.01
CA PRO A 131 -7.67 4.59 5.43
C PRO A 131 -7.57 3.26 6.21
N TYR A 132 -6.68 3.22 7.20
CA TYR A 132 -6.52 2.09 8.11
C TYR A 132 -7.14 2.42 9.46
N ARG A 133 -7.96 1.49 9.98
CA ARG A 133 -8.60 1.61 11.29
C ARG A 133 -7.91 0.68 12.28
N PHE A 134 -7.44 1.25 13.39
CA PHE A 134 -6.86 0.45 14.46
C PHE A 134 -7.92 -0.36 15.18
N PHE A 135 -7.55 -1.56 15.64
CA PHE A 135 -8.47 -2.45 16.34
C PHE A 135 -8.49 -2.14 17.84
N LEU A 136 -7.36 -2.30 18.53
CA LEU A 136 -7.29 -2.15 20.00
C LEU A 136 -7.09 -0.68 20.40
N LEU A 137 -6.19 0.02 19.73
CA LEU A 137 -5.92 1.45 19.91
C LEU A 137 -7.12 2.31 19.46
N GLY A 138 -7.98 1.77 18.59
CA GLY A 138 -9.26 2.38 18.23
C GLY A 138 -10.16 2.65 19.43
N TRP A 139 -10.09 1.81 20.46
CA TRP A 139 -10.91 1.93 21.67
C TRP A 139 -10.46 3.07 22.59
N ILE A 140 -9.19 3.46 22.51
CA ILE A 140 -8.63 4.57 23.29
C ILE A 140 -8.53 5.89 22.50
N GLY A 141 -9.14 5.96 21.31
CA GLY A 141 -9.30 7.20 20.52
C GLY A 141 -8.41 7.33 19.28
N LEU A 142 -7.47 6.42 19.04
CA LEU A 142 -6.67 6.37 17.81
C LEU A 142 -7.45 5.66 16.70
N ARG A 143 -8.22 6.42 15.91
CA ARG A 143 -9.23 5.82 15.02
C ARG A 143 -8.75 5.48 13.61
N VAL A 144 -8.09 6.41 12.90
CA VAL A 144 -7.79 6.24 11.47
C VAL A 144 -6.44 6.86 11.12
N VAL A 145 -5.66 6.15 10.28
CA VAL A 145 -4.43 6.66 9.65
C VAL A 145 -4.44 6.27 8.16
N ASP A 146 -4.00 7.19 7.29
CA ASP A 146 -3.89 6.90 5.86
C ASP A 146 -2.60 6.14 5.53
N LEU A 147 -2.76 4.93 5.01
CA LEU A 147 -1.66 4.15 4.46
C LEU A 147 -1.44 4.56 3.01
N THR A 148 -0.29 5.16 2.74
CA THR A 148 0.16 5.43 1.37
C THR A 148 1.12 4.33 0.92
N VAL A 149 0.80 3.73 -0.23
CA VAL A 149 1.62 2.69 -0.85
C VAL A 149 1.82 3.07 -2.30
N ALA A 150 3.09 3.16 -2.71
CA ALA A 150 3.47 3.29 -4.11
C ALA A 150 4.06 1.97 -4.61
N ALA A 151 4.10 1.76 -5.91
CA ALA A 151 4.75 0.65 -6.60
C ALA A 151 5.14 1.07 -8.02
N ASN A 152 6.08 0.35 -8.61
CA ASN A 152 6.47 0.53 -10.00
C ASN A 152 6.82 -0.81 -10.65
N ALA A 153 6.62 -0.89 -11.95
CA ALA A 153 7.04 -2.04 -12.74
C ALA A 153 7.52 -1.58 -14.12
N GLU A 154 8.73 -2.00 -14.47
CA GLU A 154 9.31 -1.79 -15.79
C GLU A 154 8.84 -2.85 -16.79
N ILE A 155 8.84 -2.49 -18.07
CA ILE A 155 8.61 -3.41 -19.17
C ILE A 155 9.64 -4.55 -19.11
N ARG A 156 9.16 -5.80 -19.16
CA ARG A 156 10.03 -6.98 -19.28
C ARG A 156 9.85 -7.60 -20.66
N THR A 157 10.98 -7.77 -21.34
CA THR A 157 11.13 -8.50 -22.61
C THR A 157 11.23 -9.99 -22.38
#